data_AF-A0A5C7VKN2-F1
#
_entry.id   AF-A0A5C7VKN2-F1
#
_cell.length_a   1.000
_cell.length_b   1.000
_cell.length_c   1.000
_cell.angle_alpha   90.00
_cell.angle_beta   90.00
_cell.angle_gamma   90.00
#
_symmetry.space_group_name_H-M   'P 1'
#
loop_
_entity.id
_entity.type
_entity.pdbx_description
1 polymer ?
#
loop_
_entity_poly.entity_id
_entity_poly.type
_entity_poly.pdbx_seq_one_letter_code
_entity_poly.pdbx_strand_id
1 'polypeptide(L)'
;MSKHAGTQGAEAPRLTVEVFNHLIAMLGDQALNDINWSENVEPPTDAEAFAREAIFVITHGGMAARIAIQIFRRCMQALQEGVEVSSVFGHRGKAAAIERIWRERAALFVGFKAADDKLQFLRDLPFIGQVTVYHLAKNLCVGDYAKPDLHLVRLAEREGTSAQLLCERLAKETGYRAATVDTVLWRACERGVIDSTSGAIPSLVA
;
A
#
# COMPACT_ATOMS: atom_id res chain seq x y z
N MET A 1 2.57 -40.30 -36.93
CA MET A 1 3.31 -39.01 -36.96
C MET A 1 2.67 -38.08 -35.95
N SER A 2 3.51 -37.51 -35.07
CA SER A 2 3.35 -36.46 -34.04
C SER A 2 1.96 -36.11 -33.50
N LYS A 3 1.63 -36.45 -32.24
CA LYS A 3 1.99 -35.73 -30.99
C LYS A 3 1.50 -34.27 -30.95
N HIS A 4 0.27 -34.06 -30.49
CA HIS A 4 -0.12 -32.83 -29.79
C HIS A 4 0.32 -32.98 -28.33
N ALA A 5 1.54 -32.52 -28.04
CA ALA A 5 1.97 -32.30 -26.67
C ALA A 5 1.29 -31.03 -26.18
N GLY A 6 0.26 -31.18 -25.35
CA GLY A 6 -0.18 -30.10 -24.48
C GLY A 6 1.00 -29.74 -23.58
N THR A 7 1.46 -28.49 -23.69
CA THR A 7 2.31 -27.89 -22.67
C THR A 7 1.50 -27.87 -21.38
N GLN A 8 1.76 -28.84 -20.50
CA GLN A 8 1.45 -28.70 -19.08
C GLN A 8 2.19 -27.43 -18.63
N GLY A 9 1.44 -26.34 -18.45
CA GLY A 9 1.99 -25.11 -17.89
C GLY A 9 2.57 -25.46 -16.53
N ALA A 10 3.86 -25.22 -16.33
CA ALA A 10 4.46 -25.34 -15.02
C ALA A 10 3.60 -24.56 -14.03
N GLU A 11 3.15 -25.23 -12.97
CA GLU A 11 2.40 -24.60 -11.89
C GLU A 11 3.20 -23.38 -11.42
N ALA A 12 2.59 -22.20 -11.45
CA ALA A 12 3.31 -20.97 -11.08
C ALA A 12 3.80 -21.14 -9.63
N PRO A 13 5.08 -20.92 -9.34
CA PRO A 13 5.62 -21.17 -8.01
C PRO A 13 4.85 -20.33 -6.99
N ARG A 14 4.30 -21.02 -6.00
CA ARG A 14 3.53 -20.45 -4.90
C ARG A 14 4.44 -19.60 -4.00
N LEU A 15 3.95 -18.46 -3.52
CA LEU A 15 4.61 -17.70 -2.46
C LEU A 15 4.46 -18.45 -1.14
N THR A 16 5.43 -19.28 -0.79
CA THR A 16 5.49 -19.95 0.51
C THR A 16 6.06 -19.03 1.59
N VAL A 17 5.99 -19.44 2.85
CA VAL A 17 6.64 -18.72 3.96
C VAL A 17 8.16 -18.67 3.79
N GLU A 18 8.78 -19.71 3.26
CA GLU A 18 10.22 -19.72 2.99
C GLU A 18 10.59 -18.65 1.96
N VAL A 19 9.79 -18.53 0.90
CA VAL A 19 9.96 -17.46 -0.10
C VAL A 19 9.74 -16.09 0.55
N PHE A 20 8.67 -15.91 1.33
CA PHE A 20 8.39 -14.65 2.02
C PHE A 20 9.54 -14.23 2.97
N ASN A 21 10.07 -15.16 3.76
CA ASN A 21 11.21 -14.91 4.64
C ASN A 21 12.49 -14.61 3.84
N HIS A 22 12.67 -15.23 2.67
CA HIS A 22 13.76 -14.89 1.77
C HIS A 22 13.63 -13.45 1.23
N LEU A 23 12.42 -13.00 0.87
CA LEU A 23 12.17 -11.61 0.47
C LEU A 23 12.50 -10.62 1.59
N ILE A 24 12.14 -10.93 2.84
CA ILE A 24 12.53 -10.14 4.02
C ILE A 24 14.05 -10.03 4.12
N ALA A 25 14.75 -11.16 4.01
CA ALA A 25 16.22 -11.19 4.10
C ALA A 25 16.88 -10.36 2.98
N MET A 26 16.36 -10.43 1.76
CA MET A 26 16.87 -9.64 0.62
C MET A 26 16.62 -8.14 0.76
N LEU A 27 15.50 -7.76 1.38
CA LEU A 27 15.18 -6.36 1.67
C LEU A 27 15.98 -5.80 2.87
N GLY A 28 16.52 -6.66 3.73
CA GLY A 28 17.34 -6.27 4.87
C GLY A 28 16.65 -5.28 5.81
N ASP A 29 17.37 -4.24 6.24
CA ASP A 29 16.87 -3.21 7.16
C ASP A 29 15.58 -2.54 6.68
N GLN A 30 15.35 -2.46 5.36
CA GLN A 30 14.12 -1.88 4.83
C GLN A 30 12.90 -2.72 5.21
N ALA A 31 12.98 -4.05 5.14
CA ALA A 31 11.88 -4.91 5.57
C ALA A 31 11.67 -4.83 7.07
N LEU A 32 12.73 -4.79 7.87
CA LEU A 32 12.60 -4.66 9.33
C LEU A 32 11.91 -3.37 9.73
N ASN A 33 12.26 -2.25 9.09
CA ASN A 33 11.61 -0.96 9.31
C ASN A 33 10.14 -0.96 8.88
N ASP A 34 9.84 -1.53 7.70
CA ASP A 34 8.48 -1.62 7.19
C ASP A 34 7.60 -2.54 8.08
N ILE A 35 8.14 -3.67 8.56
CA ILE A 35 7.48 -4.59 9.48
C ILE A 35 7.23 -3.91 10.82
N ASN A 36 8.26 -3.29 11.41
CA ASN A 36 8.14 -2.61 12.70
C ASN A 36 7.11 -1.48 12.63
N TRP A 37 7.11 -0.69 11.56
CA TRP A 37 6.10 0.34 11.35
C TRP A 37 4.70 -0.27 11.24
N SER A 38 4.50 -1.27 10.37
CA SER A 38 3.17 -1.84 10.15
C SER A 38 2.64 -2.48 11.42
N GLU A 39 3.42 -3.33 12.10
CA GLU A 39 2.97 -4.02 13.32
C GLU A 39 2.67 -3.08 14.50
N ASN A 40 3.26 -1.87 14.52
CA ASN A 40 3.08 -0.90 15.62
C ASN A 40 2.34 0.38 15.20
N VAL A 41 1.70 0.39 14.02
CA VAL A 41 0.92 1.55 13.58
C VAL A 41 -0.25 1.80 14.53
N GLU A 42 -0.42 3.04 14.97
CA GLU A 42 -1.51 3.44 15.86
C GLU A 42 -2.52 4.34 15.13
N PRO A 43 -3.79 4.38 15.58
CA PRO A 43 -4.75 5.35 15.09
C PRO A 43 -4.26 6.79 15.26
N PRO A 44 -4.62 7.71 14.35
CA PRO A 44 -4.22 9.12 14.46
C PRO A 44 -4.76 9.75 15.75
N THR A 45 -3.88 10.46 16.46
CA THR A 45 -4.21 11.10 17.74
C THR A 45 -4.90 12.46 17.55
N ASP A 46 -4.68 13.11 16.42
CA ASP A 46 -5.27 14.41 16.09
C ASP A 46 -5.63 14.56 14.60
N ALA A 47 -6.26 15.70 14.29
CA ALA A 47 -6.73 16.03 12.95
C ALA A 47 -5.60 16.25 11.94
N GLU A 48 -4.42 16.69 12.39
CA GLU A 48 -3.27 16.88 11.51
C GLU A 48 -2.65 15.54 11.14
N ALA A 49 -2.45 14.63 12.11
CA ALA A 49 -2.01 13.27 11.86
C ALA A 49 -2.93 12.54 10.88
N PHE A 50 -4.25 12.64 11.08
CA PHE A 50 -5.24 12.09 10.15
C PHE A 50 -5.10 12.66 8.73
N ALA A 51 -5.03 14.00 8.59
CA ALA A 51 -4.91 14.64 7.29
C ALA A 51 -3.59 14.30 6.59
N ARG A 52 -2.48 14.23 7.34
CA ARG A 52 -1.16 13.87 6.81
C ARG A 52 -1.15 12.51 6.14
N GLU A 53 -1.78 11.51 6.74
CA GLU A 53 -1.87 10.17 6.14
C GLU A 53 -2.75 10.16 4.89
N ALA A 54 -3.89 10.86 4.89
CA ALA A 54 -4.72 10.98 3.69
C ALA A 54 -3.95 11.66 2.54
N ILE A 55 -3.21 12.73 2.83
CA ILE A 55 -2.37 13.45 1.86
C ILE A 55 -1.20 12.56 1.38
N PHE A 56 -0.59 11.79 2.27
CA PHE A 56 0.43 10.82 1.93
C PHE A 56 -0.11 9.82 0.90
N VAL A 57 -1.27 9.22 1.13
CA VAL A 57 -1.90 8.28 0.19
C VAL A 57 -2.21 8.92 -1.16
N ILE A 58 -2.75 10.14 -1.17
CA ILE A 58 -3.07 10.85 -2.42
C ILE A 58 -1.81 11.09 -3.27
N THR A 59 -0.70 11.49 -2.64
CA THR A 59 0.57 11.71 -3.34
C THR A 59 1.18 10.41 -3.84
N HIS A 60 0.98 9.28 -3.15
CA HIS A 60 1.48 7.96 -3.54
C HIS A 60 0.66 7.24 -4.63
N GLY A 61 -0.52 7.76 -4.99
CA GLY A 61 -1.31 7.17 -6.07
C GLY A 61 -0.67 7.37 -7.45
N GLY A 62 -0.31 6.28 -8.15
CA GLY A 62 0.06 6.33 -9.57
C GLY A 62 1.47 6.85 -9.89
N MET A 63 2.41 6.79 -8.94
CA MET A 63 3.82 7.13 -9.18
C MET A 63 4.75 6.32 -8.29
N ALA A 64 6.05 6.32 -8.61
CA ALA A 64 7.07 5.66 -7.79
C ALA A 64 7.16 6.27 -6.38
N ALA A 65 7.35 5.42 -5.37
CA ALA A 65 7.36 5.81 -3.96
C ALA A 65 8.37 6.93 -3.65
N ARG A 66 9.57 6.82 -4.22
CA ARG A 66 10.63 7.85 -4.08
C ARG A 66 10.17 9.24 -4.53
N ILE A 67 9.43 9.31 -5.64
CA ILE A 67 8.92 10.58 -6.19
C ILE A 67 7.76 11.10 -5.34
N ALA A 68 6.86 10.20 -4.94
CA ALA A 68 5.73 10.54 -4.07
C ALA A 68 6.18 11.16 -2.73
N ILE A 69 7.21 10.62 -2.09
CA ILE A 69 7.77 11.17 -0.83
C ILE A 69 8.24 12.62 -1.01
N GLN A 70 8.88 12.95 -2.14
CA GLN A 70 9.34 14.32 -2.41
C GLN A 70 8.16 15.27 -2.67
N ILE A 71 7.12 14.81 -3.38
CA ILE A 71 5.90 15.59 -3.59
C ILE A 71 5.17 15.80 -2.26
N PHE A 72 5.01 14.75 -1.46
CA PHE A 72 4.40 14.81 -0.14
C PHE A 72 5.05 15.88 0.74
N ARG A 73 6.38 15.87 0.87
CA ARG A 73 7.13 16.87 1.66
C ARG A 73 6.86 18.30 1.20
N ARG A 74 6.88 18.54 -0.12
CA ARG A 74 6.59 19.87 -0.69
C ARG A 74 5.14 20.31 -0.44
N CYS A 75 4.18 19.39 -0.58
CA CYS A 75 2.78 19.68 -0.29
C CYS A 75 2.59 20.04 1.20
N MET A 76 3.18 19.25 2.11
CA MET A 76 3.09 19.52 3.54
C MET A 76 3.71 20.86 3.92
N GLN A 77 4.87 21.19 3.34
CA GLN A 77 5.52 22.49 3.55
C GLN A 77 4.62 23.63 3.07
N ALA A 78 4.08 23.56 1.84
CA ALA A 78 3.18 24.59 1.31
C ALA A 78 1.96 24.80 2.23
N LEU A 79 1.33 23.71 2.69
CA LEU A 79 0.18 23.76 3.59
C LEU A 79 0.50 24.40 4.95
N GLN A 80 1.69 24.15 5.50
CA GLN A 80 2.15 24.74 6.75
C GLN A 80 2.48 26.23 6.61
N GLU A 81 2.96 26.64 5.43
CA GLU A 81 3.26 28.04 5.09
C GLU A 81 2.02 28.82 4.63
N GLY A 82 0.85 28.17 4.50
CA GLY A 82 -0.38 28.80 4.00
C GLY A 82 -0.38 29.06 2.49
N VAL A 83 0.48 28.36 1.74
CA VAL A 83 0.61 28.43 0.29
C VAL A 83 -0.24 27.35 -0.38
N GLU A 84 -0.79 27.65 -1.57
CA GLU A 84 -1.54 26.68 -2.36
C GLU A 84 -0.67 25.50 -2.81
N VAL A 85 -1.19 24.28 -2.66
CA VAL A 85 -0.52 23.05 -3.08
C VAL A 85 -0.41 22.98 -4.60
N SER A 86 -1.35 23.61 -5.31
CA SER A 86 -1.32 23.77 -6.77
C SER A 86 0.01 24.33 -7.31
N SER A 87 0.71 25.14 -6.52
CA SER A 87 2.00 25.75 -6.87
C SER A 87 3.18 24.76 -6.85
N VAL A 88 3.08 23.69 -6.07
CA VAL A 88 4.16 22.69 -5.89
C VAL A 88 3.81 21.30 -6.43
N PHE A 89 2.54 21.07 -6.76
CA PHE A 89 2.05 19.81 -7.31
C PHE A 89 1.13 20.03 -8.51
N GLY A 90 1.67 19.81 -9.72
CA GLY A 90 0.96 20.08 -10.97
C GLY A 90 -0.29 19.23 -11.25
N HIS A 91 -0.60 18.23 -10.41
CA HIS A 91 -1.81 17.43 -10.55
C HIS A 91 -3.02 18.14 -9.92
N ARG A 92 -3.69 19.01 -10.68
CA ARG A 92 -4.79 19.87 -10.23
C ARG A 92 -5.84 19.17 -9.35
N GLY A 93 -6.35 18.01 -9.78
CA GLY A 93 -7.36 17.27 -8.99
C GLY A 93 -6.87 16.78 -7.62
N LYS A 94 -5.59 16.39 -7.52
CA LYS A 94 -4.98 15.95 -6.27
C LYS A 94 -4.66 17.15 -5.38
N ALA A 95 -4.13 18.23 -5.96
CA ALA A 95 -3.88 19.47 -5.22
C ALA A 95 -5.16 19.98 -4.56
N ALA A 96 -6.26 20.09 -5.31
CA ALA A 96 -7.55 20.51 -4.77
C ALA A 96 -8.08 19.58 -3.66
N ALA A 97 -7.89 18.27 -3.80
CA ALA A 97 -8.26 17.30 -2.77
C ALA A 97 -7.43 17.45 -1.49
N ILE A 98 -6.11 17.61 -1.63
CA ILE A 98 -5.16 17.83 -0.53
C ILE A 98 -5.53 19.12 0.23
N GLU A 99 -5.74 20.22 -0.50
CA GLU A 99 -6.12 21.51 0.08
C GLU A 99 -7.45 21.43 0.82
N ARG A 100 -8.43 20.71 0.25
CA ARG A 100 -9.72 20.46 0.90
C ARG A 100 -9.56 19.66 2.18
N ILE A 101 -8.84 18.54 2.14
CA ILE A 101 -8.59 17.69 3.32
C ILE A 101 -7.88 18.50 4.40
N TRP A 102 -6.86 19.28 4.03
CA TRP A 102 -6.13 20.11 4.99
C TRP A 102 -7.04 21.15 5.65
N ARG A 103 -7.82 21.89 4.86
CA ARG A 103 -8.74 22.91 5.36
C ARG A 103 -9.83 22.32 6.25
N GLU A 104 -10.39 21.17 5.89
CA GLU A 104 -11.51 20.52 6.57
C GLU A 104 -11.08 19.49 7.64
N ARG A 105 -9.77 19.34 7.89
CA ARG A 105 -9.18 18.26 8.70
C ARG A 105 -9.82 18.07 10.07
N ALA A 106 -10.17 19.15 10.77
CA ALA A 106 -10.79 19.06 12.08
C ALA A 106 -12.18 18.38 12.02
N ALA A 107 -13.02 18.79 11.06
CA ALA A 107 -14.34 18.20 10.85
C ALA A 107 -14.23 16.75 10.32
N LEU A 108 -13.31 16.50 9.39
CA LEU A 108 -13.07 15.16 8.86
C LEU A 108 -12.60 14.20 9.95
N PHE A 109 -11.72 14.64 10.86
CA PHE A 109 -11.25 13.80 11.96
C PHE A 109 -12.36 13.50 12.98
N VAL A 110 -13.23 14.47 13.28
CA VAL A 110 -14.43 14.22 14.10
C VAL A 110 -15.34 13.20 13.43
N GLY A 111 -15.61 13.35 12.13
CA GLY A 111 -16.39 12.40 11.34
C GLY A 111 -15.78 11.00 11.34
N PHE A 112 -14.46 10.90 11.13
CA PHE A 112 -13.72 9.65 11.17
C PHE A 112 -13.86 8.91 12.51
N LYS A 113 -13.76 9.65 13.63
CA LYS A 113 -13.91 9.06 14.96
C LYS A 113 -15.34 8.59 15.25
N ALA A 114 -16.34 9.27 14.70
CA ALA A 114 -17.76 8.97 14.90
C ALA A 114 -18.32 7.94 13.91
N ALA A 115 -17.60 7.63 12.83
CA ALA A 115 -18.07 6.71 11.81
C ALA A 115 -18.10 5.26 12.33
N ASP A 116 -19.26 4.60 12.20
CA ASP A 116 -19.42 3.16 12.44
C ASP A 116 -18.64 2.35 11.39
N ASP A 117 -18.79 2.72 10.11
CA ASP A 117 -18.00 2.19 9.00
C ASP A 117 -16.90 3.16 8.61
N LYS A 118 -15.75 3.01 9.29
CA LYS A 118 -14.56 3.83 9.01
C LYS A 118 -14.03 3.61 7.61
N LEU A 119 -14.11 2.40 7.05
CA LEU A 119 -13.58 2.14 5.71
C LEU A 119 -14.39 2.87 4.65
N GLN A 120 -15.72 2.86 4.77
CA GLN A 120 -16.59 3.64 3.90
C GLN A 120 -16.36 5.14 4.08
N PHE A 121 -16.24 5.63 5.32
CA PHE A 121 -15.91 7.04 5.57
C PHE A 121 -14.61 7.47 4.86
N LEU A 122 -13.55 6.65 4.95
CA LEU A 122 -12.28 6.94 4.29
C LEU A 122 -12.42 6.93 2.75
N ARG A 123 -13.29 6.07 2.20
CA ARG A 123 -13.56 6.00 0.76
C ARG A 123 -14.24 7.27 0.22
N ASP A 124 -15.01 7.96 1.06
CA ASP A 124 -15.72 9.18 0.69
C ASP A 124 -14.82 10.44 0.74
N LEU A 125 -13.58 10.31 1.21
CA LEU A 125 -12.62 11.40 1.19
C LEU A 125 -12.25 11.80 -0.25
N PRO A 126 -11.99 13.09 -0.51
CA PRO A 126 -11.57 13.57 -1.82
C PRO A 126 -10.35 12.80 -2.34
N PHE A 127 -10.46 12.25 -3.56
CA PHE A 127 -9.38 11.53 -4.26
C PHE A 127 -8.92 10.21 -3.61
N ILE A 128 -9.65 9.71 -2.59
CA ILE A 128 -9.52 8.33 -2.12
C ILE A 128 -10.53 7.47 -2.88
N GLY A 129 -10.08 6.36 -3.45
CA GLY A 129 -10.87 5.50 -4.32
C GLY A 129 -10.89 4.05 -3.84
N GLN A 130 -11.47 3.18 -4.66
CA GLN A 130 -11.70 1.76 -4.32
C GLN A 130 -10.45 1.00 -3.89
N VAL A 131 -9.27 1.33 -4.44
CA VAL A 131 -8.00 0.70 -4.08
C VAL A 131 -7.23 1.50 -3.03
N THR A 132 -7.13 2.83 -3.18
CA THR A 132 -6.32 3.66 -2.28
C THR A 132 -6.89 3.76 -0.87
N VAL A 133 -8.19 3.49 -0.68
CA VAL A 133 -8.80 3.42 0.65
C VAL A 133 -8.11 2.40 1.55
N TYR A 134 -7.67 1.25 1.01
CA TYR A 134 -6.99 0.22 1.80
C TYR A 134 -5.58 0.65 2.22
N HIS A 135 -4.90 1.49 1.43
CA HIS A 135 -3.65 2.13 1.85
C HIS A 135 -3.90 3.02 3.07
N LEU A 136 -4.92 3.87 3.00
CA LEU A 136 -5.24 4.80 4.06
C LEU A 136 -5.71 4.08 5.32
N ALA A 137 -6.55 3.05 5.17
CA ALA A 137 -7.03 2.24 6.27
C ALA A 137 -5.86 1.61 7.04
N LYS A 138 -4.89 1.02 6.34
CA LYS A 138 -3.65 0.49 6.95
C LYS A 138 -2.87 1.56 7.72
N ASN A 139 -2.63 2.72 7.10
CA ASN A 139 -1.86 3.80 7.73
C ASN A 139 -2.56 4.38 8.97
N LEU A 140 -3.88 4.27 9.06
CA LEU A 140 -4.68 4.75 10.19
C LEU A 140 -5.02 3.64 11.21
N CYS A 141 -4.41 2.46 11.09
CA CYS A 141 -4.72 1.28 11.92
C CYS A 141 -6.22 0.90 11.89
N VAL A 142 -6.86 1.04 10.74
CA VAL A 142 -8.26 0.66 10.51
C VAL A 142 -8.30 -0.68 9.79
N GLY A 143 -8.48 -1.74 10.57
CA GLY A 143 -8.59 -3.11 10.06
C GLY A 143 -7.26 -3.70 9.57
N ASP A 144 -7.32 -4.96 9.13
CA ASP A 144 -6.17 -5.72 8.64
C ASP A 144 -6.33 -6.05 7.16
N TYR A 145 -6.17 -5.02 6.33
CA TYR A 145 -6.42 -5.10 4.89
C TYR A 145 -5.13 -5.13 4.08
N ALA A 146 -5.08 -6.02 3.09
CA ALA A 146 -4.16 -5.93 1.97
C ALA A 146 -4.72 -4.97 0.92
N LYS A 147 -3.84 -4.18 0.29
CA LYS A 147 -4.22 -3.28 -0.78
C LYS A 147 -4.19 -4.02 -2.12
N PRO A 148 -5.32 -4.15 -2.84
CA PRO A 148 -5.36 -4.84 -4.12
C PRO A 148 -4.81 -3.94 -5.25
N ASP A 149 -3.54 -3.56 -5.15
CA ASP A 149 -2.84 -2.86 -6.23
C ASP A 149 -2.29 -3.81 -7.29
N LEU A 150 -1.75 -3.23 -8.35
CA LEU A 150 -1.26 -3.98 -9.50
C LEU A 150 -0.21 -5.05 -9.14
N HIS A 151 0.68 -4.79 -8.17
CA HIS A 151 1.70 -5.76 -7.79
C HIS A 151 1.08 -6.94 -7.06
N LEU A 152 0.28 -6.66 -6.03
CA LEU A 152 -0.32 -7.72 -5.21
C LEU A 152 -1.38 -8.51 -5.97
N VAL A 153 -2.18 -7.86 -6.81
CA VAL A 153 -3.16 -8.55 -7.68
C VAL A 153 -2.44 -9.54 -8.58
N ARG A 154 -1.36 -9.13 -9.25
CA ARG A 154 -0.60 -10.04 -10.12
C ARG A 154 0.02 -11.21 -9.36
N LEU A 155 0.57 -10.97 -8.17
CA LEU A 155 1.08 -12.05 -7.32
C LEU A 155 -0.04 -13.03 -6.92
N ALA A 156 -1.20 -12.53 -6.53
CA ALA A 156 -2.33 -13.35 -6.09
C ALA A 156 -2.99 -14.14 -7.24
N GLU A 157 -3.12 -13.54 -8.43
CA GLU A 157 -3.68 -14.19 -9.61
C GLU A 157 -2.90 -15.46 -10.02
N ARG A 158 -1.59 -15.49 -9.77
CA ARG A 158 -0.75 -16.67 -10.03
C ARG A 158 -1.10 -17.87 -9.16
N GLU A 159 -1.65 -17.63 -7.97
CA GLU A 159 -2.16 -18.66 -7.07
C GLU A 159 -3.68 -18.84 -7.20
N GLY A 160 -4.32 -18.16 -8.16
CA GLY A 160 -5.78 -18.21 -8.34
C GLY A 160 -6.56 -17.63 -7.16
N THR A 161 -6.00 -16.63 -6.46
CA THR A 161 -6.60 -16.04 -5.25
C THR A 161 -6.66 -14.51 -5.30
N SER A 162 -7.24 -13.88 -4.28
CA SER A 162 -7.25 -12.42 -4.13
C SER A 162 -6.05 -11.92 -3.33
N ALA A 163 -5.70 -10.63 -3.47
CA ALA A 163 -4.62 -10.02 -2.69
C ALA A 163 -4.83 -10.17 -1.17
N GLN A 164 -6.06 -10.00 -0.69
CA GLN A 164 -6.43 -10.19 0.71
C GLN A 164 -6.18 -11.65 1.15
N LEU A 165 -6.71 -12.62 0.41
CA LEU A 165 -6.57 -14.04 0.76
C LEU A 165 -5.12 -14.54 0.69
N LEU A 166 -4.32 -14.02 -0.26
CA LEU A 166 -2.88 -14.28 -0.31
C LEU A 166 -2.19 -13.79 0.98
N CYS A 167 -2.47 -12.55 1.37
CA CYS A 167 -1.84 -11.95 2.55
C CYS A 167 -2.32 -12.60 3.85
N GLU A 168 -3.61 -12.91 3.99
CA GLU A 168 -4.18 -13.61 5.15
C GLU A 168 -3.60 -15.02 5.32
N ARG A 169 -3.39 -15.74 4.21
CA ARG A 169 -2.75 -17.06 4.25
C ARG A 169 -1.34 -16.95 4.83
N LEU A 170 -0.51 -16.09 4.26
CA LEU A 170 0.87 -15.89 4.72
C LEU A 170 0.91 -15.33 6.15
N ALA A 171 -0.02 -14.45 6.52
CA ALA A 171 -0.18 -13.93 7.87
C ALA A 171 -0.42 -15.06 8.88
N LYS A 172 -1.32 -16.00 8.57
CA LYS A 172 -1.59 -17.17 9.42
C LYS A 172 -0.35 -18.04 9.64
N GLU A 173 0.49 -18.19 8.62
CA GLU A 173 1.67 -19.05 8.68
C GLU A 173 2.89 -18.34 9.33
N THR A 174 2.96 -17.00 9.27
CA THR A 174 4.09 -16.20 9.79
C THR A 174 3.83 -15.58 11.16
N GLY A 175 2.57 -15.37 11.53
CA GLY A 175 2.17 -14.62 12.72
C GLY A 175 2.12 -13.10 12.52
N TYR A 176 2.49 -12.59 11.34
CA TYR A 176 2.30 -11.16 11.00
C TYR A 176 0.84 -10.85 10.67
N ARG A 177 0.48 -9.58 10.69
CA ARG A 177 -0.81 -9.10 10.15
C ARG A 177 -0.85 -9.19 8.62
N ALA A 178 -2.02 -9.33 8.03
CA ALA A 178 -2.18 -9.31 6.57
C ALA A 178 -1.67 -8.00 5.95
N ALA A 179 -1.89 -6.86 6.61
CA ALA A 179 -1.37 -5.55 6.24
C ALA A 179 0.16 -5.47 6.25
N THR A 180 0.82 -6.25 7.11
CA THR A 180 2.29 -6.33 7.17
C THR A 180 2.83 -7.20 6.05
N VAL A 181 2.18 -8.34 5.77
CA VAL A 181 2.50 -9.16 4.60
C VAL A 181 2.36 -8.34 3.31
N ASP A 182 1.25 -7.61 3.16
CA ASP A 182 1.04 -6.65 2.06
C ASP A 182 2.21 -5.68 1.92
N THR A 183 2.61 -5.06 3.04
CA THR A 183 3.69 -4.07 3.05
C THR A 183 5.02 -4.67 2.58
N VAL A 184 5.38 -5.87 3.04
CA VAL A 184 6.61 -6.57 2.64
C VAL A 184 6.56 -6.99 1.17
N LEU A 185 5.47 -7.62 0.72
CA LEU A 185 5.33 -8.06 -0.67
C LEU A 185 5.37 -6.87 -1.63
N TRP A 186 4.65 -5.80 -1.29
CA TRP A 186 4.65 -4.57 -2.08
C TRP A 186 6.05 -3.96 -2.17
N ARG A 187 6.78 -3.90 -1.04
CA ARG A 187 8.16 -3.40 -1.02
C ARG A 187 9.08 -4.26 -1.88
N ALA A 188 8.95 -5.58 -1.80
CA ALA A 188 9.75 -6.51 -2.59
C ALA A 188 9.51 -6.28 -4.10
N CYS A 189 8.26 -6.05 -4.51
CA CYS A 189 7.95 -5.69 -5.90
C CYS A 189 8.51 -4.33 -6.30
N GLU A 190 8.32 -3.30 -5.47
CA GLU A 190 8.79 -1.94 -5.75
C GLU A 190 10.31 -1.86 -5.91
N ARG A 191 11.05 -2.69 -5.15
CA ARG A 191 12.51 -2.78 -5.22
C ARG A 191 13.03 -3.77 -6.26
N GLY A 192 12.15 -4.48 -6.96
CA GLY A 192 12.55 -5.49 -7.94
C GLY A 192 13.20 -6.74 -7.32
N VAL A 193 12.98 -6.99 -6.03
CA VAL A 193 13.39 -8.24 -5.36
C VAL A 193 12.55 -9.41 -5.88
N ILE A 194 11.28 -9.16 -6.18
CA ILE A 194 10.40 -10.09 -6.90
C ILE A 194 9.69 -9.34 -8.02
N ASP A 195 9.71 -9.89 -9.23
CA ASP A 195 8.94 -9.34 -10.34
C ASP A 195 7.48 -9.80 -10.22
N SER A 196 6.56 -8.86 -9.99
CA SER A 196 5.14 -9.17 -9.81
C SER A 196 4.48 -9.84 -11.02
N THR A 197 5.03 -9.70 -12.24
CA THR A 197 4.44 -10.24 -13.47
C THR A 197 4.81 -11.72 -13.64
N SER A 198 6.10 -12.02 -13.47
CA SER A 198 6.71 -13.33 -13.70
C SER A 198 6.91 -14.15 -12.43
N GLY A 199 6.76 -13.55 -11.24
CA GLY A 199 7.04 -14.15 -9.94
C GLY A 199 8.51 -14.49 -9.75
N ALA A 200 9.39 -14.07 -10.66
CA ALA A 200 10.81 -14.37 -10.62
C ALA A 200 11.49 -13.57 -9.51
N ILE A 201 12.37 -14.23 -8.77
CA ILE A 201 13.24 -13.63 -7.75
C ILE A 201 14.64 -13.65 -8.33
N PRO A 202 15.21 -12.52 -8.79
CA PRO A 202 16.45 -12.49 -9.58
C PRO A 202 17.66 -13.19 -8.93
N SER A 203 17.71 -13.28 -7.59
CA SER A 203 18.78 -13.99 -6.85
C SER A 203 18.60 -15.50 -6.76
N LEU A 204 17.43 -16.05 -7.08
CA LEU A 204 17.12 -17.49 -7.09
C LEU A 204 17.11 -18.07 -8.51
N VAL A 205 17.32 -17.21 -9.52
CA VAL A 205 17.47 -17.59 -10.93
C VAL A 205 18.95 -17.46 -11.29
N ALA A 206 19.79 -18.28 -10.65
CA ALA A 206 21.20 -18.50 -11.00
C ALA A 206 21.54 -19.98 -10.81
#